data_AF-A0A9W6CH80-F1
#
_entry.id   AF-A0A9W6CH80-F1
#
_cell.length_a   1.000
_cell.length_b   1.000
_cell.length_c   1.000
_cell.angle_alpha   90.00
_cell.angle_beta   90.00
_cell.angle_gamma   90.00
#
_symmetry.space_group_name_H-M   'P 1'
#
loop_
_entity.id
_entity.type
_entity.pdbx_description
1 polymer ?
#
loop_
_entity_poly.entity_id
_entity_poly.type
_entity_poly.pdbx_seq_one_letter_code
_entity_poly.pdbx_strand_id
1 'polypeptide(L)'
;MKYRINYSKVIAQADSIANDASELSLQIKVLEQLEQDCRAAWKGQAADVFVSKLNTLRSEMNRTKTQMTTLASTIKYCADRIQREDRQAEERASALKSGR
;
A
#
# COMPACT_ATOMS: atom_id res chain seq x y z
N MET A 1 -2.35 19.75 -25.01
CA MET A 1 -2.96 18.51 -24.48
C MET A 1 -3.29 18.72 -23.00
N LYS A 2 -4.57 18.78 -22.60
CA LYS A 2 -4.95 18.70 -21.18
C LYS A 2 -5.14 17.22 -20.85
N TYR A 3 -4.15 16.59 -20.22
CA TYR A 3 -4.36 15.26 -19.63
C TYR A 3 -5.31 15.44 -18.45
N ARG A 4 -6.59 15.08 -18.62
CA ARG A 4 -7.54 15.05 -17.50
C ARG A 4 -7.28 13.79 -16.71
N ILE A 5 -6.58 13.93 -15.59
CA ILE A 5 -6.36 12.83 -14.65
C ILE A 5 -7.72 12.42 -14.09
N ASN A 6 -8.03 11.12 -14.16
CA ASN A 6 -9.21 10.57 -13.49
C ASN A 6 -8.87 10.33 -12.01
N TYR A 7 -9.04 11.37 -11.19
CA TYR A 7 -8.71 11.33 -9.77
C TYR A 7 -9.46 10.25 -9.01
N SER A 8 -10.74 10.00 -9.32
CA SER A 8 -11.50 8.94 -8.63
C SER A 8 -10.92 7.56 -8.91
N LYS A 9 -10.50 7.28 -10.15
CA LYS A 9 -9.82 6.02 -10.50
C LYS A 9 -8.47 5.88 -9.79
N VAL A 10 -7.68 6.95 -9.70
CA VAL A 10 -6.38 6.94 -9.01
C VAL A 10 -6.55 6.66 -7.52
N ILE A 11 -7.52 7.32 -6.86
CA ILE A 11 -7.82 7.09 -5.44
C ILE A 11 -8.32 5.66 -5.23
N ALA A 12 -9.23 5.16 -6.07
CA ALA A 12 -9.71 3.78 -5.98
C ALA A 12 -8.59 2.74 -6.11
N GLN A 13 -7.59 2.99 -6.97
CA GLN A 13 -6.41 2.13 -7.08
C GLN A 13 -5.54 2.18 -5.82
N ALA A 14 -5.35 3.36 -5.24
CA ALA A 14 -4.62 3.49 -3.97
C ALA A 14 -5.34 2.79 -2.81
N ASP A 15 -6.68 2.83 -2.79
CA ASP A 15 -7.49 2.08 -1.82
C ASP A 15 -7.36 0.57 -2.00
N SER A 16 -7.35 0.08 -3.25
CA SER A 16 -7.08 -1.34 -3.53
C SER A 16 -5.73 -1.79 -2.96
N ILE A 17 -4.66 -1.01 -3.19
CA ILE A 17 -3.31 -1.33 -2.66
C ILE A 17 -3.32 -1.34 -1.12
N ALA A 18 -4.06 -0.44 -0.48
CA ALA A 18 -4.19 -0.39 0.97
C ALA A 18 -4.97 -1.61 1.52
N ASN A 19 -5.98 -2.08 0.78
CA ASN A 19 -6.72 -3.29 1.12
C ASN A 19 -5.83 -4.53 0.99
N ASP A 20 -5.06 -4.65 -0.10
CA ASP A 20 -4.11 -5.75 -0.30
C ASP A 20 -3.04 -5.78 0.82
N ALA A 21 -2.57 -4.61 1.27
CA ALA A 21 -1.65 -4.51 2.40
C ALA A 21 -2.31 -4.99 3.72
N SER A 22 -3.61 -4.75 3.87
CA SER A 22 -4.38 -5.20 5.03
C SER A 22 -4.58 -6.72 5.00
N GLU A 23 -4.86 -7.29 3.84
CA GLU A 23 -4.94 -8.75 3.65
C GLU A 23 -3.58 -9.41 3.92
N LEU A 24 -2.48 -8.85 3.41
CA LEU A 24 -1.14 -9.33 3.69
C LEU A 24 -0.82 -9.32 5.20
N SER A 25 -1.34 -8.32 5.93
CA SER A 25 -1.24 -8.27 7.41
C SER A 25 -1.94 -9.46 8.08
N LEU A 26 -3.09 -9.90 7.56
CA LEU A 26 -3.79 -11.09 8.05
C LEU A 26 -2.99 -12.37 7.77
N GLN A 27 -2.44 -12.49 6.56
CA GLN A 27 -1.60 -13.64 6.19
C GLN A 27 -0.33 -13.74 7.05
N ILE A 28 0.28 -12.60 7.39
CA ILE A 28 1.42 -12.55 8.33
C ILE A 28 1.04 -13.16 9.68
N LYS A 29 -0.13 -12.83 10.24
CA LYS A 29 -0.60 -13.38 11.52
C LYS A 29 -0.82 -14.89 11.46
N VAL A 30 -1.36 -15.40 10.35
CA VAL A 30 -1.52 -16.84 10.14
C VAL A 30 -0.16 -17.53 10.09
N LEU A 31 0.82 -16.92 9.42
CA LEU A 31 2.19 -17.44 9.35
C LEU A 31 2.88 -17.47 10.72
N GLU A 32 2.64 -16.45 11.56
CA GLU A 32 3.13 -16.41 12.94
C GLU A 32 2.56 -17.54 13.79
N GLN A 33 1.26 -17.83 13.65
CA GLN A 33 0.65 -18.95 14.34
C GLN A 33 1.24 -20.28 13.88
N LEU A 34 1.40 -20.48 12.57
CA LEU A 34 2.03 -21.67 12.02
C LEU A 34 3.46 -21.87 12.55
N GLU A 35 4.24 -20.79 12.68
CA GLU A 35 5.58 -20.86 13.26
C GLU A 35 5.53 -21.38 14.71
N GLN A 36 4.60 -20.87 15.52
CA GLN A 36 4.42 -21.31 16.91
C GLN A 36 4.01 -22.78 17.01
N ASP A 37 3.06 -23.20 16.18
CA ASP A 37 2.58 -24.58 16.12
C ASP A 37 3.70 -25.54 15.70
N CYS A 38 4.49 -25.17 14.69
CA CYS A 38 5.68 -25.93 14.27
C CYS A 38 6.70 -26.04 15.40
N ARG A 39 7.01 -24.94 16.11
CA ARG A 39 7.93 -24.96 17.26
C ARG A 39 7.44 -25.85 18.39
N ALA A 40 6.12 -25.95 18.59
CA ALA A 40 5.53 -26.79 19.64
C ALA A 40 5.60 -28.28 19.28
N ALA A 41 5.23 -28.64 18.05
CA ALA A 41 5.05 -30.03 17.64
C ALA A 41 6.30 -30.68 17.02
N TRP A 42 7.19 -29.90 16.40
CA TRP A 42 8.33 -30.43 15.64
C TRP A 42 9.65 -29.95 16.23
N LYS A 43 10.50 -30.91 16.62
CA LYS A 43 11.83 -30.66 17.20
C LYS A 43 12.93 -31.21 16.31
N GLY A 44 14.12 -30.64 16.46
CA GLY A 44 15.34 -31.06 15.77
C GLY A 44 15.74 -30.11 14.63
N GLN A 45 16.91 -30.36 14.06
CA GLN A 45 17.57 -29.45 13.13
C GLN A 45 16.71 -29.08 11.90
N ALA A 46 15.92 -30.02 11.38
CA ALA A 46 15.03 -29.74 10.26
C ALA A 46 13.92 -28.74 10.62
N ALA A 47 13.36 -28.84 11.83
CA ALA A 47 12.37 -27.90 12.34
C ALA A 47 12.98 -26.49 12.50
N ASP A 48 14.20 -26.41 13.03
CA ASP A 48 14.92 -25.14 13.22
C ASP A 48 15.19 -24.44 11.88
N VAL A 49 15.63 -25.19 10.87
CA VAL A 49 15.86 -24.65 9.52
C VAL A 49 14.55 -24.18 8.89
N PHE A 50 13.48 -24.96 9.01
CA PHE A 50 12.16 -24.58 8.47
C PHE A 50 11.64 -23.29 9.12
N VAL A 51 11.68 -23.22 10.45
CA VAL A 51 11.28 -22.04 11.24
C VAL A 51 12.14 -20.81 10.91
N SER A 52 13.44 -20.98 10.64
CA SER A 52 14.29 -19.89 10.17
C SER A 52 13.84 -19.35 8.80
N LYS A 53 13.43 -20.22 7.88
CA LYS A 53 12.87 -19.82 6.58
C LYS A 53 11.52 -19.12 6.73
N LEU A 54 10.64 -19.59 7.62
CA LEU A 54 9.39 -18.89 7.94
C LEU A 54 9.63 -17.48 8.47
N ASN A 55 10.61 -17.31 9.37
CA ASN A 55 10.99 -16.00 9.89
C ASN A 55 11.50 -15.04 8.79
N THR A 56 12.28 -15.58 7.85
CA THR A 56 12.75 -14.81 6.68
C THR A 56 11.57 -14.37 5.82
N LEU A 57 10.66 -15.29 5.48
CA LEU A 57 9.47 -15.00 4.71
C LEU A 57 8.59 -13.93 5.40
N ARG A 58 8.34 -14.08 6.71
CA ARG A 58 7.57 -13.12 7.50
C ARG A 58 8.20 -11.72 7.47
N SER A 59 9.53 -11.63 7.50
CA SER A 59 10.24 -10.35 7.44
C SER A 59 10.05 -9.67 6.09
N GLU A 60 10.15 -10.43 4.99
CA GLU A 60 9.91 -9.92 3.63
C GLU A 60 8.44 -9.52 3.41
N MET A 61 7.49 -10.29 3.96
CA MET A 61 6.06 -9.93 3.92
C MET A 61 5.80 -8.62 4.68
N ASN A 62 6.39 -8.44 5.86
CA ASN A 62 6.27 -7.18 6.60
C ASN A 62 6.87 -6.00 5.84
N ARG A 63 8.04 -6.19 5.21
CA ARG A 63 8.65 -5.18 4.34
C ARG A 63 7.73 -4.80 3.19
N THR A 64 7.18 -5.80 2.50
CA THR A 64 6.26 -5.62 1.37
C THR A 64 5.01 -4.86 1.80
N LYS A 65 4.38 -5.26 2.92
CA LYS A 65 3.24 -4.56 3.51
C LYS A 65 3.55 -3.08 3.74
N THR A 66 4.67 -2.77 4.37
CA THR A 66 5.07 -1.38 4.63
C THR A 66 5.28 -0.58 3.34
N GLN A 67 5.88 -1.19 2.31
CA GLN A 67 6.05 -0.57 1.00
C GLN A 67 4.70 -0.29 0.33
N MET A 68 3.75 -1.23 0.39
CA MET A 68 2.40 -1.05 -0.16
C MET A 68 1.63 0.07 0.54
N THR A 69 1.64 0.11 1.88
CA THR A 69 1.01 1.19 2.65
C THR A 69 1.60 2.56 2.32
N THR A 70 2.93 2.62 2.18
CA THR A 70 3.64 3.85 1.80
C THR A 70 3.27 4.29 0.38
N LEU A 71 3.23 3.34 -0.56
CA LEU A 71 2.87 3.59 -1.95
C LEU A 71 1.43 4.13 -2.05
N ALA A 72 0.46 3.46 -1.43
CA ALA A 72 -0.93 3.90 -1.42
C ALA A 72 -1.08 5.32 -0.86
N SER A 73 -0.40 5.61 0.25
CA SER A 73 -0.41 6.94 0.88
C SER A 73 0.22 8.01 -0.02
N THR A 74 1.31 7.67 -0.70
CA THR A 74 2.01 8.57 -1.63
C THR A 74 1.13 8.88 -2.85
N ILE A 75 0.46 7.88 -3.42
CA ILE A 75 -0.46 8.07 -4.54
C ILE A 75 -1.59 9.01 -4.15
N LYS A 76 -2.23 8.80 -2.99
CA LYS A 76 -3.29 9.68 -2.47
C LYS A 76 -2.80 11.11 -2.30
N TYR A 77 -1.66 11.28 -1.64
CA TYR A 77 -1.06 12.60 -1.42
C TYR A 77 -0.76 13.33 -2.74
N CYS A 78 -0.16 12.64 -3.72
CA CYS A 78 0.10 13.21 -5.04
C CYS A 78 -1.19 13.57 -5.76
N ALA A 79 -2.20 12.68 -5.76
CA ALA A 79 -3.49 12.92 -6.38
C ALA A 79 -4.19 14.15 -5.79
N ASP A 80 -4.24 14.27 -4.46
CA ASP A 80 -4.84 15.41 -3.76
C ASP A 80 -4.13 16.72 -4.10
N ARG A 81 -2.79 16.72 -4.16
CA ARG A 81 -2.02 17.90 -4.52
C ARG A 81 -2.29 18.35 -5.95
N ILE A 82 -2.21 17.44 -6.92
CA ILE A 82 -2.41 17.79 -8.33
C ILE A 82 -3.87 18.25 -8.54
N GLN A 83 -4.85 17.62 -7.89
CA GLN A 83 -6.25 18.04 -7.99
C GLN A 83 -6.48 19.47 -7.48
N ARG A 84 -5.79 19.88 -6.39
CA ARG A 84 -5.86 21.25 -5.87
C ARG A 84 -5.24 22.25 -6.83
N GLU A 85 -4.06 21.94 -7.38
CA GLU A 85 -3.39 22.80 -8.36
C GLU A 85 -4.23 22.96 -9.64
N ASP A 86 -4.81 21.87 -10.14
CA ASP A 86 -5.71 21.88 -11.30
C ASP A 86 -6.93 22.78 -11.06
N ARG A 87 -7.54 22.70 -9.87
CA ARG A 87 -8.68 23.55 -9.49
C ARG A 87 -8.30 25.02 -9.46
N GLN A 88 -7.18 25.36 -8.82
CA GLN A 88 -6.69 26.74 -8.76
C GLN A 88 -6.35 27.29 -10.15
N ALA A 89 -5.75 26.48 -11.02
CA ALA A 89 -5.47 26.86 -12.39
C ALA A 89 -6.76 27.13 -13.18
N GLU A 90 -7.80 26.31 -12.99
CA GLU A 90 -9.10 26.52 -13.61
C GLU A 90 -9.83 27.76 -13.09
N GLU A 91 -9.75 28.05 -11.79
CA GLU A 91 -10.27 29.28 -11.19
C GLU A 91 -9.57 30.53 -11.75
N ARG A 92 -8.23 30.54 -11.80
CA ARG A 92 -7.45 31.64 -12.38
C ARG A 92 -7.75 31.84 -13.87
N ALA A 93 -7.83 30.76 -14.64
CA ALA A 93 -8.17 30.83 -16.06
C ALA A 93 -9.60 31.35 -16.28
N SER A 94 -10.55 31.00 -15.41
CA SER A 94 -11.92 31.49 -15.47
C SER A 94 -12.01 32.98 -15.10
N ALA A 95 -11.25 33.44 -14.10
CA ALA A 95 -11.16 34.85 -13.73
C ALA A 95 -10.60 35.71 -14.88
N LEU A 96 -9.51 35.28 -15.52
CA LEU A 96 -8.93 35.98 -16.68
C LEU A 96 -9.88 36.01 -17.89
N LYS A 97 -10.63 34.94 -18.14
CA LYS A 97 -11.63 34.90 -19.23
C LYS A 97 -12.86 35.77 -18.98
N SER A 98 -13.18 36.03 -17.71
CA SER A 98 -14.33 36.86 -17.32
C SER A 98 -14.07 38.37 -17.47
N GLY A 99 -12.89 38.79 -17.95
CA GLY A 99 -12.61 40.19 -18.28
C GLY A 99 -12.49 41.12 -17.08
N ARG A 100 -11.87 40.64 -15.99
CA ARG A 100 -11.34 41.49 -14.92
C ARG A 100 -9.83 41.58 -15.02
#